data_AF-A0A4Z1A798-F1
#
_entry.id   AF-A0A4Z1A798-F1
#
_cell.length_a   1.000
_cell.length_b   1.000
_cell.length_c   1.000
_cell.angle_alpha   90.00
_cell.angle_beta   90.00
_cell.angle_gamma   90.00
#
_symmetry.space_group_name_H-M   'P 1'
#
loop_
_entity.id
_entity.type
_entity.pdbx_description
1 polymer ?
#
loop_
_entity_poly.entity_id
_entity_poly.type
_entity_poly.pdbx_seq_one_letter_code
_entity_poly.pdbx_strand_id
1 'polypeptide(L)'
;MIQLPKEKEITIISKPTLNSKDVSLKVMSSPLAQEFVNQFDFGKKQLFVDCDEDALLEINPNLDISNKLLLWESGSLKITDEEWISFQKTIPPLSPFLAQDISGKDLMLAWGKKESLLSAVESGLGTYFSRSRNGKWVKGEESGHLQNLSAIYVHSNPFFIQYITGQIGAACHTGYYSCFFRELGLNDSISFVYPNKVGE
;
A
#
# COMPACT_ATOMS: atom_id res chain seq x y z
N MET A 1 -6.83 20.23 -11.99
CA MET A 1 -6.38 18.87 -12.31
C MET A 1 -5.28 18.56 -11.33
N ILE A 2 -5.37 17.47 -10.56
CA ILE A 2 -4.22 17.07 -9.75
C ILE A 2 -3.05 16.87 -10.72
N GLN A 3 -1.93 17.53 -10.43
CA GLN A 3 -0.73 17.42 -11.26
C GLN A 3 0.18 16.40 -10.60
N LEU A 4 0.14 15.18 -11.12
CA LEU A 4 1.01 14.13 -10.62
C LEU A 4 2.48 14.54 -10.81
N PRO A 5 3.37 14.14 -9.89
CA PRO A 5 4.79 14.49 -9.95
C PRO A 5 5.41 13.98 -11.25
N LYS A 6 6.17 14.84 -11.94
CA LYS A 6 6.86 14.50 -13.18
C LYS A 6 8.02 13.53 -12.92
N GLU A 7 8.32 12.69 -13.91
CA GLU A 7 9.48 11.78 -13.90
C GLU A 7 9.49 10.78 -12.71
N LYS A 8 8.32 10.54 -12.11
CA LYS A 8 8.12 9.50 -11.10
C LYS A 8 7.34 8.32 -11.65
N GLU A 9 7.56 7.17 -11.03
CA GLU A 9 6.64 6.04 -11.08
C GLU A 9 5.46 6.32 -10.15
N ILE A 10 4.25 6.09 -10.64
CA ILE A 10 3.00 6.23 -9.89
C ILE A 10 2.40 4.85 -9.73
N THR A 11 1.95 4.54 -8.52
CA THR A 11 1.30 3.28 -8.23
C THR A 11 -0.21 3.44 -8.22
N ILE A 12 -0.92 2.64 -9.01
CA ILE A 12 -2.38 2.53 -8.97
C ILE A 12 -2.76 1.28 -8.19
N ILE A 13 -3.40 1.47 -7.05
CA ILE A 13 -3.99 0.43 -6.22
C ILE A 13 -5.46 0.36 -6.58
N SER A 14 -5.99 -0.81 -6.95
CA SER A 14 -7.40 -0.98 -7.28
C SER A 14 -8.02 -2.03 -6.37
N LYS A 15 -9.20 -1.75 -5.82
CA LYS A 15 -9.96 -2.70 -5.00
C LYS A 15 -11.49 -2.61 -5.21
N PRO A 16 -12.26 -3.68 -4.96
CA PRO A 16 -13.72 -3.69 -5.17
C PRO A 16 -14.50 -2.73 -4.28
N THR A 17 -14.13 -2.64 -3.00
CA THR A 17 -14.78 -1.80 -1.98
C THR A 17 -13.73 -1.26 -1.02
N LEU A 18 -14.00 -0.16 -0.30
CA LEU A 18 -13.04 0.47 0.64
C LEU A 18 -12.47 -0.48 1.70
N ASN A 19 -13.26 -1.45 2.16
CA ASN A 19 -12.86 -2.41 3.20
C ASN A 19 -12.38 -3.75 2.63
N SER A 20 -12.31 -3.89 1.30
CA SER A 20 -11.82 -5.12 0.67
C SER A 20 -10.34 -5.35 0.97
N LYS A 21 -9.99 -6.57 1.38
CA LYS A 21 -8.60 -7.03 1.43
C LYS A 21 -8.13 -7.59 0.09
N ASP A 22 -9.03 -7.74 -0.86
CA ASP A 22 -8.67 -8.04 -2.25
C ASP A 22 -8.32 -6.75 -2.96
N VAL A 23 -7.15 -6.78 -3.59
CA VAL A 23 -6.49 -5.63 -4.16
C VAL A 23 -5.62 -6.09 -5.32
N SER A 24 -5.53 -5.25 -6.33
CA SER A 24 -4.53 -5.34 -7.38
C SER A 24 -3.73 -4.05 -7.40
N LEU A 25 -2.54 -4.12 -7.98
CA LEU A 25 -1.63 -3.00 -8.04
C LEU A 25 -1.07 -2.89 -9.44
N LYS A 26 -0.79 -1.69 -9.93
CA LYS A 26 -0.01 -1.44 -11.15
C LYS A 26 0.96 -0.30 -10.90
N VAL A 27 2.18 -0.41 -11.40
CA VAL A 27 3.14 0.70 -11.41
C VAL A 27 3.25 1.20 -12.85
N MET A 28 3.14 2.50 -13.04
CA MET A 28 3.22 3.12 -14.37
C MET A 28 3.93 4.47 -14.31
N SER A 29 4.32 4.99 -15.48
CA SER A 29 4.94 6.31 -15.56
C SER A 29 3.93 7.41 -15.24
N SER A 30 4.42 8.54 -14.72
CA SER A 30 3.59 9.73 -14.45
C SER A 30 2.70 10.18 -15.61
N PRO A 31 3.15 10.22 -16.89
CA PRO A 31 2.26 10.53 -18.01
C PRO A 31 1.08 9.55 -18.16
N LEU A 32 1.33 8.25 -18.05
CA LEU A 32 0.29 7.23 -18.13
C LEU A 32 -0.69 7.31 -16.95
N ALA A 33 -0.18 7.60 -15.75
CA ALA A 33 -1.03 7.84 -14.59
C ALA A 33 -1.89 9.10 -14.75
N GLN A 34 -1.35 10.16 -15.35
CA GLN A 34 -2.12 11.36 -15.65
C GLN A 34 -3.24 11.07 -16.66
N GLU A 35 -2.96 10.28 -17.69
CA GLU A 35 -3.98 9.80 -18.63
C GLU A 35 -5.06 8.97 -17.92
N PHE A 36 -4.67 8.08 -17.00
CA PHE A 36 -5.60 7.32 -16.16
C PHE A 36 -6.53 8.24 -15.36
N VAL A 37 -6.01 9.27 -14.69
CA VAL A 37 -6.82 10.23 -13.93
C VAL A 37 -7.77 11.01 -14.86
N ASN A 38 -7.28 11.45 -16.03
CA ASN A 38 -8.08 12.23 -16.98
C ASN A 38 -9.26 11.44 -17.56
N GLN A 39 -9.15 10.12 -17.63
CA GLN A 39 -10.18 9.21 -18.15
C GLN A 39 -10.99 8.53 -17.03
N PHE A 40 -10.77 8.92 -15.77
CA PHE A 40 -11.38 8.26 -14.62
C PHE A 40 -12.91 8.49 -14.56
N ASP A 41 -13.68 7.42 -14.38
CA ASP A 41 -15.14 7.47 -14.26
C ASP A 41 -15.57 7.77 -12.81
N PHE A 42 -15.49 9.05 -12.43
CA PHE A 42 -15.94 9.55 -11.12
C PHE A 42 -17.45 9.36 -10.87
N GLY A 43 -18.23 9.00 -11.88
CA GLY A 43 -19.66 8.71 -11.73
C GLY A 43 -19.94 7.32 -11.15
N LYS A 44 -18.97 6.39 -11.25
CA LYS A 44 -19.13 4.98 -10.82
C LYS A 44 -18.04 4.49 -9.87
N LYS A 45 -16.91 5.19 -9.81
CA LYS A 45 -15.73 4.80 -9.07
C LYS A 45 -15.27 5.94 -8.17
N GLN A 46 -14.51 5.61 -7.13
CA GLN A 46 -13.88 6.58 -6.25
C GLN A 46 -12.38 6.55 -6.44
N LEU A 47 -11.74 7.71 -6.36
CA LEU A 47 -10.29 7.83 -6.49
C LEU A 47 -9.74 8.59 -5.31
N PHE A 48 -8.77 8.01 -4.62
CA PHE A 48 -8.05 8.65 -3.54
C PHE A 48 -6.61 8.87 -3.97
N VAL A 49 -6.01 9.92 -3.43
CA VAL A 49 -4.59 10.20 -3.61
C VAL A 49 -3.89 10.13 -2.27
N ASP A 50 -2.71 9.53 -2.25
CA ASP A 50 -1.87 9.49 -1.07
C ASP A 50 -1.31 10.87 -0.70
N CYS A 51 -0.42 10.97 0.28
CA CYS A 51 0.03 12.26 0.82
C CYS A 51 1.01 13.01 -0.08
N ASP A 52 1.82 12.31 -0.87
CA ASP A 52 2.89 12.83 -1.72
C ASP A 52 2.66 12.60 -3.21
N GLU A 53 1.44 12.17 -3.56
CA GLU A 53 0.86 12.13 -4.91
C GLU A 53 1.58 11.14 -5.84
N ASP A 54 2.23 10.12 -5.28
CA ASP A 54 2.86 9.03 -6.03
C ASP A 54 2.19 7.66 -5.87
N ALA A 55 1.08 7.59 -5.14
CA ALA A 55 0.13 6.49 -5.17
C ALA A 55 -1.33 6.97 -5.27
N LEU A 56 -2.11 6.28 -6.09
CA LEU A 56 -3.55 6.46 -6.25
C LEU A 56 -4.27 5.19 -5.82
N LEU A 57 -5.43 5.34 -5.17
CA LEU A 57 -6.30 4.26 -4.76
C LEU A 57 -7.65 4.37 -5.47
N GLU A 58 -7.95 3.43 -6.35
CA GLU A 58 -9.21 3.29 -7.05
C GLU A 58 -10.13 2.30 -6.32
N ILE A 59 -11.37 2.71 -6.08
CA ILE A 59 -12.47 1.79 -5.75
C ILE A 59 -13.25 1.48 -7.01
N ASN A 60 -13.11 0.24 -7.48
CA ASN A 60 -13.70 -0.27 -8.71
C ASN A 60 -14.50 -1.55 -8.42
N PRO A 61 -15.83 -1.47 -8.29
CA PRO A 61 -16.68 -2.61 -7.98
C PRO A 61 -16.60 -3.78 -8.99
N ASN A 62 -16.13 -3.53 -10.21
CA ASN A 62 -16.02 -4.53 -11.28
C ASN A 62 -14.58 -5.08 -11.43
N LEU A 63 -13.73 -4.88 -10.43
CA LEU A 63 -12.34 -5.33 -10.50
C LEU A 63 -12.27 -6.86 -10.52
N ASP A 64 -11.56 -7.40 -11.52
CA ASP A 64 -11.16 -8.81 -11.53
C ASP A 64 -9.94 -8.99 -10.63
N ILE A 65 -10.04 -9.90 -9.67
CA ILE A 65 -9.08 -10.03 -8.57
C ILE A 65 -8.06 -11.11 -8.91
N SER A 66 -6.78 -10.78 -8.77
CA SER A 66 -5.69 -11.74 -8.87
C SER A 66 -5.57 -12.60 -7.60
N ASN A 67 -5.19 -13.87 -7.78
CA ASN A 67 -4.85 -14.74 -6.66
C ASN A 67 -3.66 -14.19 -5.87
N LYS A 68 -3.77 -14.28 -4.54
CA LYS A 68 -2.71 -13.95 -3.59
C LYS A 68 -2.42 -15.15 -2.70
N LEU A 69 -1.16 -15.31 -2.29
CA LEU A 69 -0.72 -16.36 -1.40
C LEU A 69 -0.59 -15.80 0.03
N LEU A 70 -1.16 -16.50 1.02
CA LEU A 70 -0.87 -16.22 2.42
C LEU A 70 0.53 -16.74 2.75
N LEU A 71 1.47 -15.84 3.01
CA LEU A 71 2.87 -16.19 3.29
C LEU A 71 3.12 -16.38 4.78
N TRP A 72 2.58 -15.49 5.60
CA TRP A 72 2.83 -15.43 7.04
C TRP A 72 1.57 -14.94 7.75
N GLU A 73 1.29 -15.48 8.94
CA GLU A 73 0.22 -14.99 9.80
C GLU A 73 0.49 -15.33 11.27
N SER A 74 0.25 -14.35 12.14
CA SER A 74 0.33 -14.47 13.60
C SER A 74 1.64 -15.10 14.09
N GLY A 75 2.79 -14.65 13.55
CA GLY A 75 4.11 -15.09 14.02
C GLY A 75 4.68 -16.31 13.30
N SER A 76 3.97 -16.92 12.35
CA SER A 76 4.46 -18.11 11.65
C SER A 76 4.32 -17.98 10.13
N LEU A 77 5.29 -18.53 9.40
CA LEU A 77 5.13 -18.81 7.97
C LEU A 77 3.98 -19.81 7.77
N LYS A 78 3.29 -19.70 6.63
CA LYS A 78 2.19 -20.58 6.20
C LYS A 78 2.55 -21.42 4.99
N ILE A 79 3.84 -21.47 4.67
CA ILE A 79 4.47 -22.27 3.61
C ILE A 79 5.62 -23.07 4.24
N THR A 80 6.12 -24.10 3.56
CA THR A 80 7.24 -24.90 4.06
C THR A 80 8.56 -24.12 4.01
N ASP A 81 9.58 -24.62 4.70
CA ASP A 81 10.92 -24.02 4.66
C ASP A 81 11.51 -24.08 3.23
N GLU A 82 11.29 -25.16 2.48
CA GLU A 82 11.72 -25.27 1.08
C GLU A 82 11.01 -24.25 0.18
N GLU A 83 9.69 -24.09 0.34
CA GLU A 83 8.91 -23.10 -0.37
C GLU A 83 9.38 -21.68 -0.03
N TRP A 84 9.68 -21.41 1.24
CA TRP A 84 10.20 -20.12 1.70
C TRP A 84 11.56 -19.79 1.09
N ILE A 85 12.49 -20.74 1.10
CA ILE A 85 13.82 -20.59 0.48
C ILE A 85 13.70 -20.37 -1.03
N SER A 86 12.77 -21.05 -1.70
CA SER A 86 12.49 -20.87 -3.12
C SER A 86 11.89 -19.49 -3.41
N PHE A 87 10.88 -19.10 -2.64
CA PHE A 87 10.18 -17.82 -2.78
C PHE A 87 11.12 -16.63 -2.60
N GLN A 88 12.03 -16.66 -1.62
CA GLN A 88 12.99 -15.57 -1.42
C GLN A 88 13.84 -15.23 -2.65
N LYS A 89 14.04 -16.21 -3.55
CA LYS A 89 14.80 -16.03 -4.80
C LYS A 89 13.98 -15.36 -5.91
N THR A 90 12.65 -15.36 -5.80
CA THR A 90 11.74 -14.74 -6.78
C THR A 90 11.43 -13.28 -6.47
N ILE A 91 11.75 -12.82 -5.25
CA ILE A 91 11.51 -11.45 -4.81
C ILE A 91 12.34 -10.48 -5.67
N PRO A 92 11.72 -9.51 -6.37
CA PRO A 92 12.43 -8.50 -7.12
C PRO A 92 13.36 -7.66 -6.22
N PRO A 93 14.43 -7.05 -6.78
CA PRO A 93 15.35 -6.22 -6.02
C PRO A 93 14.70 -5.05 -5.26
N LEU A 94 13.54 -4.59 -5.74
CA LEU A 94 12.71 -3.55 -5.15
C LEU A 94 11.27 -3.78 -5.61
N SER A 95 10.31 -3.72 -4.68
CA SER A 95 8.89 -3.94 -5.00
C SER A 95 7.96 -3.13 -4.11
N PRO A 96 6.69 -2.91 -4.51
CA PRO A 96 5.70 -2.22 -3.70
C PRO A 96 5.25 -3.07 -2.51
N PHE A 97 5.12 -2.44 -1.35
CA PHE A 97 4.60 -3.01 -0.10
C PHE A 97 3.41 -2.16 0.33
N LEU A 98 2.21 -2.72 0.21
CA LEU A 98 0.96 -2.07 0.59
C LEU A 98 0.58 -2.48 2.01
N ALA A 99 0.44 -1.50 2.91
CA ALA A 99 -0.14 -1.73 4.23
C ALA A 99 -1.64 -1.45 4.21
N GLN A 100 -2.40 -2.40 4.74
CA GLN A 100 -3.81 -2.28 5.04
C GLN A 100 -4.05 -2.50 6.53
N ASP A 101 -5.04 -1.80 7.06
CA ASP A 101 -5.57 -2.08 8.37
C ASP A 101 -6.30 -3.44 8.40
N ILE A 102 -6.43 -4.05 9.57
CA ILE A 102 -7.28 -5.24 9.77
C ILE A 102 -8.73 -5.03 9.31
N SER A 103 -9.23 -3.78 9.33
CA SER A 103 -10.55 -3.39 8.81
C SER A 103 -10.62 -3.41 7.28
N GLY A 104 -9.48 -3.56 6.60
CA GLY A 104 -9.35 -3.53 5.15
C GLY A 104 -9.13 -2.15 4.55
N LYS A 105 -8.98 -1.08 5.35
CA LYS A 105 -8.64 0.26 4.82
C LYS A 105 -7.16 0.30 4.41
N ASP A 106 -6.86 0.84 3.23
CA ASP A 106 -5.48 1.08 2.81
C ASP A 106 -4.88 2.20 3.65
N LEU A 107 -3.67 1.96 4.16
CA LEU A 107 -2.99 2.87 5.09
C LEU A 107 -1.90 3.65 4.36
N MET A 108 -1.01 2.94 3.67
CA MET A 108 0.08 3.55 2.92
C MET A 108 0.66 2.56 1.93
N LEU A 109 1.31 3.11 0.91
CA LEU A 109 2.23 2.37 0.06
C LEU A 109 3.67 2.76 0.43
N ALA A 110 4.55 1.78 0.45
CA ALA A 110 5.99 2.01 0.51
C ALA A 110 6.71 1.03 -0.42
N TRP A 111 8.01 1.21 -0.57
CA TRP A 111 8.87 0.28 -1.28
C TRP A 111 9.58 -0.63 -0.29
N GLY A 112 9.84 -1.87 -0.69
CA GLY A 112 10.56 -2.84 0.11
C GLY A 112 11.49 -3.69 -0.74
N LYS A 113 12.48 -4.28 -0.06
CA LYS A 113 13.38 -5.29 -0.62
C LYS A 113 13.14 -6.62 0.08
N LYS A 114 13.81 -7.68 -0.37
CA LYS A 114 13.84 -8.97 0.31
C LYS A 114 14.16 -8.81 1.80
N GLU A 115 15.17 -8.02 2.15
CA GLU A 115 15.62 -7.81 3.54
C GLU A 115 14.54 -7.11 4.40
N SER A 116 13.69 -6.28 3.79
CA SER A 116 12.53 -5.68 4.46
C SER A 116 11.51 -6.77 4.82
N LEU A 117 11.20 -7.66 3.88
CA LEU A 117 10.26 -8.76 4.11
C LEU A 117 10.78 -9.77 5.15
N LEU A 118 12.05 -10.15 5.09
CA LEU A 118 12.66 -11.04 6.10
C LEU A 118 12.54 -10.45 7.50
N SER A 119 12.89 -9.17 7.64
CA SER A 119 12.79 -8.45 8.91
C SER A 119 11.34 -8.35 9.41
N ALA A 120 10.38 -8.18 8.52
CA ALA A 120 8.96 -8.14 8.86
C ALA A 120 8.43 -9.50 9.32
N VAL A 121 8.84 -10.59 8.67
CA VAL A 121 8.50 -11.97 9.06
C VAL A 121 9.07 -12.33 10.43
N GLU A 122 10.30 -11.90 10.72
CA GLU A 122 10.98 -12.16 11.99
C GLU A 122 10.39 -11.34 13.14
N SER A 123 10.18 -10.04 12.93
CA SER A 123 9.75 -9.12 14.00
C SER A 123 8.23 -9.02 14.17
N GLY A 124 7.45 -9.37 13.15
CA GLY A 124 6.02 -9.07 13.11
C GLY A 124 5.71 -7.57 12.96
N LEU A 125 6.67 -6.74 12.53
CA LEU A 125 6.50 -5.29 12.37
C LEU A 125 6.61 -4.86 10.91
N GLY A 126 5.77 -3.90 10.51
CA GLY A 126 5.81 -3.28 9.19
C GLY A 126 7.19 -2.68 8.89
N THR A 127 7.94 -3.35 8.01
CA THR A 127 9.33 -2.99 7.68
C THR A 127 9.47 -2.73 6.19
N TYR A 128 10.17 -1.67 5.83
CA TYR A 128 10.23 -1.14 4.47
C TYR A 128 11.66 -0.74 4.08
N PHE A 129 11.83 -0.22 2.87
CA PHE A 129 13.09 0.32 2.36
C PHE A 129 12.88 1.75 1.85
N SER A 130 13.61 2.70 2.42
CA SER A 130 13.63 4.08 1.95
C SER A 130 14.58 4.20 0.76
N ARG A 131 14.05 4.56 -0.41
CA ARG A 131 14.84 4.79 -1.62
C ARG A 131 15.78 5.99 -1.47
N SER A 132 15.31 7.07 -0.84
CA SER A 132 16.07 8.30 -0.66
C SER A 132 17.16 8.17 0.41
N ARG A 133 16.87 7.50 1.52
CA ARG A 133 17.86 7.23 2.58
C ARG A 133 18.73 6.00 2.27
N ASN A 134 18.40 5.27 1.21
CA ASN A 134 19.02 4.01 0.80
C ASN A 134 19.16 3.02 1.97
N GLY A 135 18.10 2.85 2.76
CA GLY A 135 18.15 2.11 4.02
C GLY A 135 16.82 1.49 4.42
N LYS A 136 16.89 0.36 5.14
CA LYS A 136 15.74 -0.31 5.76
C LYS A 136 15.24 0.53 6.94
N TRP A 137 13.92 0.55 7.17
CA TRP A 137 13.32 1.23 8.32
C TRP A 137 12.07 0.49 8.80
N VAL A 138 11.78 0.56 10.10
CA VAL A 138 10.57 0.00 10.72
C VAL A 138 9.54 1.12 10.91
N LYS A 139 8.30 0.91 10.47
CA LYS A 139 7.26 1.93 10.55
C LYS A 139 6.94 2.25 11.99
N GLY A 140 7.13 3.53 12.34
CA GLY A 140 6.83 4.05 13.68
C GLY A 140 7.93 3.85 14.71
N GLU A 141 9.13 3.38 14.32
CA GLU A 141 10.26 3.20 15.24
C GLU A 141 10.60 4.49 16.01
N GLU A 142 10.56 5.64 15.32
CA GLU A 142 10.82 6.95 15.93
C GLU A 142 9.57 7.57 16.57
N SER A 143 8.38 7.38 15.98
CA SER A 143 7.16 8.09 16.37
C SER A 143 6.25 7.31 17.31
N GLY A 144 6.51 6.02 17.55
CA GLY A 144 5.61 5.09 18.24
C GLY A 144 4.37 4.66 17.43
N HIS A 145 4.20 5.14 16.18
CA HIS A 145 3.05 4.80 15.34
C HIS A 145 3.29 3.51 14.55
N LEU A 146 3.34 2.41 15.29
CA LEU A 146 3.76 1.09 14.82
C LEU A 146 2.70 0.40 13.96
N GLN A 147 3.17 -0.47 13.08
CA GLN A 147 2.33 -1.41 12.32
C GLN A 147 2.61 -2.83 12.81
N ASN A 148 1.71 -3.35 13.64
CA ASN A 148 1.79 -4.74 14.08
C ASN A 148 1.17 -5.65 13.02
N LEU A 149 1.96 -6.51 12.42
CA LEU A 149 1.51 -7.38 11.34
C LEU A 149 0.65 -8.51 11.89
N SER A 150 -0.53 -8.69 11.33
CA SER A 150 -1.37 -9.88 11.58
C SER A 150 -1.19 -10.92 10.48
N ALA A 151 -0.99 -10.47 9.24
CA ALA A 151 -0.77 -11.34 8.08
C ALA A 151 0.07 -10.65 6.99
N ILE A 152 0.76 -11.46 6.19
CA ILE A 152 1.48 -11.03 4.99
C ILE A 152 1.00 -11.87 3.81
N TYR A 153 0.52 -11.20 2.78
CA TYR A 153 0.17 -11.81 1.50
C TYR A 153 1.17 -11.42 0.42
N VAL A 154 1.36 -12.32 -0.53
CA VAL A 154 2.19 -12.13 -1.70
C VAL A 154 1.32 -12.18 -2.94
N HIS A 155 1.49 -11.19 -3.81
CA HIS A 155 0.92 -11.18 -5.15
C HIS A 155 2.06 -11.39 -6.14
N SER A 156 1.84 -12.20 -7.17
CA SER A 156 2.89 -12.59 -8.13
C SER A 156 2.75 -11.90 -9.49
N ASN A 157 1.57 -11.39 -9.84
CA ASN A 157 1.34 -10.69 -11.10
C ASN A 157 0.37 -9.50 -10.97
N PRO A 158 0.88 -8.26 -10.87
CA PRO A 158 2.30 -7.93 -10.69
C PRO A 158 2.80 -8.30 -9.29
N PHE A 159 4.11 -8.32 -9.11
CA PHE A 159 4.71 -8.65 -7.81
C PHE A 159 4.53 -7.50 -6.82
N PHE A 160 3.88 -7.77 -5.69
CA PHE A 160 3.88 -6.86 -4.53
C PHE A 160 3.60 -7.62 -3.24
N ILE A 161 3.95 -6.99 -2.12
CA ILE A 161 3.64 -7.50 -0.77
C ILE A 161 2.47 -6.73 -0.21
N GLN A 162 1.55 -7.44 0.43
CA GLN A 162 0.42 -6.86 1.13
C GLN A 162 0.52 -7.22 2.61
N TYR A 163 0.65 -6.19 3.45
CA TYR A 163 0.61 -6.31 4.90
C TYR A 163 -0.78 -6.03 5.42
N ILE A 164 -1.29 -6.95 6.24
CA ILE A 164 -2.46 -6.69 7.08
C ILE A 164 -1.95 -6.35 8.47
N THR A 165 -2.37 -5.19 8.98
CA THR A 165 -1.75 -4.56 10.13
C THR A 165 -2.80 -4.10 11.14
N GLY A 166 -2.51 -4.27 12.43
CA GLY A 166 -3.12 -3.48 13.49
C GLY A 166 -2.31 -2.20 13.64
N GLN A 167 -2.75 -1.12 13.00
CA GLN A 167 -2.07 0.17 13.03
C GLN A 167 -2.24 0.83 14.40
N ILE A 168 -1.12 1.23 15.01
CA ILE A 168 -1.08 2.09 16.20
C ILE A 168 -0.82 3.51 15.74
N GLY A 169 -1.63 4.47 16.17
CA GLY A 169 -1.42 5.88 15.81
C GLY A 169 -1.69 6.17 14.33
N ALA A 170 -0.97 7.14 13.78
CA ALA A 170 -1.08 7.53 12.36
C ALA A 170 -0.16 6.71 11.45
N ALA A 171 -0.70 6.16 10.35
CA ALA A 171 0.12 5.62 9.27
C ALA A 171 0.81 6.74 8.49
N CYS A 172 0.13 7.87 8.28
CA CYS A 172 0.65 8.98 7.49
C CYS A 172 1.50 9.94 8.34
N HIS A 173 2.58 10.47 7.75
CA HIS A 173 3.43 11.47 8.38
C HIS A 173 2.74 12.83 8.59
N THR A 174 1.61 13.08 7.91
CA THR A 174 0.79 14.29 8.10
C THR A 174 -0.12 14.21 9.33
N GLY A 175 -0.17 13.05 10.00
CA GLY A 175 -0.96 12.79 11.21
C GLY A 175 -2.29 12.08 10.96
N TYR A 176 -2.69 11.89 9.70
CA TYR A 176 -3.91 11.12 9.39
C TYR A 176 -3.69 9.61 9.55
N TYR A 177 -4.77 8.91 9.86
CA TYR A 177 -4.76 7.46 10.04
C TYR A 177 -4.24 6.71 8.80
N SER A 178 -4.58 7.20 7.62
CA SER A 178 -4.13 6.69 6.31
C SER A 178 -3.56 7.83 5.46
N CYS A 179 -2.61 7.54 4.59
CA CYS A 179 -2.12 8.46 3.56
C CYS A 179 -3.21 8.80 2.54
N PHE A 180 -4.18 7.90 2.31
CA PHE A 180 -5.32 8.09 1.40
C PHE A 180 -6.46 8.86 2.08
N PHE A 181 -6.13 10.00 2.70
CA PHE A 181 -7.10 10.83 3.41
C PHE A 181 -7.81 11.84 2.50
N ARG A 182 -7.42 11.93 1.22
CA ARG A 182 -7.99 12.81 0.20
C ARG A 182 -8.69 11.98 -0.87
N GLU A 183 -9.96 12.26 -1.09
CA GLU A 183 -10.74 11.73 -2.21
C GLU A 183 -10.83 12.80 -3.30
N LEU A 184 -10.57 12.41 -4.54
CA LEU A 184 -10.71 13.25 -5.73
C LEU A 184 -12.09 13.04 -6.33
N GLY A 185 -12.74 14.15 -6.68
CA GLY A 185 -14.03 14.16 -7.36
C GLY A 185 -13.98 14.90 -8.70
N LEU A 186 -15.15 15.02 -9.33
CA LEU A 186 -15.34 15.77 -10.57
C LEU A 186 -14.83 17.22 -10.44
N ASN A 187 -14.35 17.79 -11.55
CA ASN A 187 -13.84 19.15 -11.63
C ASN A 187 -12.76 19.47 -10.57
N ASP A 188 -11.92 18.49 -10.25
CA ASP A 188 -10.81 18.62 -9.30
C ASP A 188 -11.23 18.94 -7.88
N SER A 189 -12.48 18.61 -7.52
CA SER A 189 -12.94 18.69 -6.15
C SER A 189 -12.16 17.71 -5.26
N ILE A 190 -11.91 18.11 -4.03
CA ILE A 190 -11.22 17.29 -3.03
C ILE A 190 -12.07 17.25 -1.77
N SER A 191 -12.36 16.03 -1.29
CA SER A 191 -12.97 15.78 0.02
C SER A 191 -11.99 15.06 0.95
N PHE A 192 -12.16 15.26 2.24
CA PHE A 192 -11.34 14.61 3.27
C PHE A 192 -12.09 13.43 3.88
N VAL A 193 -11.48 12.25 3.82
CA VAL A 193 -12.04 10.99 4.34
C VAL A 193 -11.92 10.92 5.87
N TYR A 194 -10.83 11.47 6.39
CA TYR A 194 -10.59 11.58 7.82
C TYR A 194 -10.72 13.06 8.21
N PRO A 195 -11.74 13.44 8.99
CA PRO A 195 -11.98 14.84 9.33
C PRO A 195 -10.93 15.39 10.30
N ASN A 196 -10.34 14.53 11.13
CA ASN A 196 -9.35 14.88 12.15
C ASN A 196 -8.11 14.00 12.03
N LYS A 197 -6.97 14.49 12.54
CA LYS A 197 -5.76 13.68 12.71
C LYS A 197 -5.87 12.78 13.93
N VAL A 198 -4.98 11.80 14.01
CA VAL A 198 -4.93 10.91 15.17
C VAL A 198 -4.53 11.70 16.43
N GLY A 199 -5.42 11.72 17.41
CA GLY A 199 -5.20 12.42 18.69
C GLY A 199 -5.80 13.83 18.77
N GLU A 200 -6.42 14.32 17.68
CA GLU A 200 -7.22 15.55 17.66
C GLU A 200 -8.70 15.28 18.00
#